data_AF-A0A653ULU2-F1
#
_entry.id   AF-A0A653ULU2-F1
#
_cell.length_a   1.000
_cell.length_b   1.000
_cell.length_c   1.000
_cell.angle_alpha   90.00
_cell.angle_beta   90.00
_cell.angle_gamma   90.00
#
_symmetry.space_group_name_H-M   'P 1'
#
loop_
_entity.id
_entity.type
_entity.pdbx_description
1 polymer ?
#
loop_
_entity_poly.entity_id
_entity_poly.type
_entity_poly.pdbx_seq_one_letter_code
_entity_poly.pdbx_strand_id
1 'polypeptide(L)'
;MPVVAAKSSILSRWHDGTERIEIRSDASIDSLFRLANVSVRRPNPDLLLPDPITLWMWPTPQGVAVSIQDCESEEDIIAVVDAIASALETAGVEAVIEPVPDEEVPFPYPQNDGFSAAMTLQGEPYWGTPTDPAERRGDQRLWDPDPGVLAKVIEHAVNWCEVQGGGLWITSGTTAFKTPRERAVSVLTRLLDADPSADLVAARDDGWVRRVGFERNGYVIYEVGGTQQPEWQICVNDLTSVLVDLHQYMTWGFVQKRPVGRCGIGPATTLVTHEALWEPYEDQVAGFGRISDPRRFENHVLNVYGIQVLGPSHDTGSLAGDWDIKPLDAGWTLVSSRSPSRWFAGTPTLQTLLDSRGSFGELVDPIWSPTRK
;
A
#
# COMPACT_ATOMS: atom_id res chain seq x y z
N MET A 1 -11.15 33.32 -13.01
CA MET A 1 -9.83 33.90 -12.74
C MET A 1 -8.79 33.24 -13.65
N PRO A 2 -7.81 33.98 -14.19
CA PRO A 2 -6.72 33.42 -15.00
C PRO A 2 -5.89 32.42 -14.17
N VAL A 3 -5.14 31.54 -14.84
CA VAL A 3 -4.20 30.63 -14.15
C VAL A 3 -3.15 31.47 -13.41
N VAL A 4 -2.96 31.20 -12.12
CA VAL A 4 -1.97 31.90 -11.29
C VAL A 4 -0.90 30.90 -10.87
N ALA A 5 0.29 31.00 -11.46
CA ALA A 5 1.46 30.24 -11.04
C ALA A 5 2.33 31.07 -10.08
N ALA A 6 2.50 30.61 -8.84
CA ALA A 6 3.30 31.30 -7.81
C ALA A 6 4.81 31.11 -8.01
N LYS A 7 5.32 31.43 -9.21
CA LYS A 7 6.69 31.10 -9.66
C LYS A 7 7.78 31.53 -8.67
N SER A 8 7.71 32.74 -8.12
CA SER A 8 8.73 33.26 -7.19
C SER A 8 8.86 32.48 -5.87
N SER A 9 7.82 31.76 -5.45
CA SER A 9 7.88 30.91 -4.24
C SER A 9 8.48 29.52 -4.51
N ILE A 10 8.33 29.01 -5.74
CA ILE A 10 8.84 27.70 -6.18
C ILE A 10 10.37 27.68 -6.14
N LEU A 11 10.99 28.82 -6.49
CA LEU A 11 12.46 28.96 -6.58
C LEU A 11 13.15 29.02 -5.21
N SER A 12 12.41 29.19 -4.11
CA SER A 12 13.00 29.38 -2.79
C SER A 12 13.34 28.08 -2.05
N ARG A 13 12.98 26.92 -2.62
CA ARG A 13 12.99 25.61 -1.93
C ARG A 13 13.75 24.50 -2.66
N TRP A 14 14.43 24.82 -3.76
CA TRP A 14 15.18 23.83 -4.52
C TRP A 14 16.30 23.19 -3.69
N HIS A 15 16.08 21.94 -3.30
CA HIS A 15 17.07 21.08 -2.66
C HIS A 15 17.07 19.75 -3.43
N ASP A 16 18.19 19.42 -4.05
CA ASP A 16 18.50 18.10 -4.61
C ASP A 16 17.76 17.68 -5.91
N GLY A 17 17.42 18.61 -6.80
CA GLY A 17 16.94 18.28 -8.16
C GLY A 17 15.50 17.75 -8.22
N THR A 18 14.72 17.91 -7.14
CA THR A 18 13.29 17.57 -7.07
C THR A 18 12.49 18.74 -6.53
N GLU A 19 11.34 19.04 -7.13
CA GLU A 19 10.39 20.05 -6.64
C GLU A 19 8.96 19.49 -6.67
N ARG A 20 8.09 19.97 -5.77
CA ARG A 20 6.69 19.57 -5.72
C ARG A 20 5.76 20.78 -5.80
N ILE A 21 4.81 20.69 -6.72
CA ILE A 21 3.76 21.69 -6.92
C ILE A 21 2.40 21.04 -6.72
N GLU A 22 1.40 21.83 -6.36
CA GLU A 22 -0.01 21.43 -6.35
C GLU A 22 -0.81 22.35 -7.27
N ILE A 23 -1.62 21.72 -8.12
CA ILE A 23 -2.55 22.35 -9.03
C ILE A 23 -3.94 22.31 -8.38
N ARG A 24 -4.45 23.46 -7.96
CA ARG A 24 -5.79 23.62 -7.37
C ARG A 24 -6.73 24.23 -8.40
N SER A 25 -7.90 23.64 -8.60
CA SER A 25 -8.89 24.13 -9.56
C SER A 25 -10.29 23.60 -9.20
N ASP A 26 -11.33 24.30 -9.67
CA ASP A 26 -12.71 23.80 -9.65
C ASP A 26 -12.96 22.69 -10.69
N ALA A 27 -12.02 22.47 -11.62
CA ALA A 27 -12.07 21.36 -12.55
C ALA A 27 -11.95 20.02 -11.81
N SER A 28 -12.53 18.97 -12.39
CA SER A 28 -12.38 17.61 -11.83
C SER A 28 -10.91 17.19 -11.78
N ILE A 29 -10.53 16.48 -10.72
CA ILE A 29 -9.19 15.89 -10.57
C ILE A 29 -8.81 15.07 -11.82
N ASP A 30 -9.74 14.34 -12.43
CA ASP A 30 -9.49 13.56 -13.66
C ASP A 30 -9.15 14.42 -14.87
N SER A 31 -9.68 15.65 -14.92
CA SER A 31 -9.34 16.63 -15.97
C SER A 31 -7.97 17.23 -15.70
N LEU A 32 -7.67 17.57 -14.44
CA LEU A 32 -6.35 18.08 -14.04
C LEU A 32 -5.25 17.04 -14.28
N PHE A 33 -5.49 15.78 -13.93
CA PHE A 33 -4.59 14.66 -14.20
C PHE A 33 -4.30 14.50 -15.68
N ARG A 34 -5.34 14.48 -16.51
CA ARG A 34 -5.18 14.37 -17.96
C ARG A 34 -4.43 15.56 -18.54
N LEU A 35 -4.78 16.77 -18.13
CA LEU A 35 -4.15 17.98 -18.63
C LEU A 35 -2.68 18.04 -18.25
N ALA A 36 -2.33 17.88 -16.98
CA ALA A 36 -0.92 17.92 -16.57
C ALA A 36 -0.09 16.78 -17.17
N ASN A 37 -0.64 15.56 -17.31
CA ASN A 37 0.08 14.45 -17.93
C ASN A 37 0.27 14.64 -19.46
N VAL A 38 -0.74 15.16 -20.17
CA VAL A 38 -0.65 15.47 -21.60
C VAL A 38 0.35 16.59 -21.88
N SER A 39 0.39 17.61 -21.03
CA SER A 39 1.25 18.80 -21.17
C SER A 39 2.73 18.47 -21.19
N VAL A 40 3.10 17.36 -20.54
CA VAL A 40 4.50 17.01 -20.27
C VAL A 40 4.94 15.81 -21.11
N ARG A 41 4.08 14.80 -21.32
CA ARG A 41 4.40 13.65 -22.18
C ARG A 41 4.28 13.92 -23.68
N ARG A 42 3.56 14.97 -24.06
CA ARG A 42 3.52 15.47 -25.43
C ARG A 42 3.84 16.95 -25.36
N PRO A 43 5.12 17.33 -25.37
CA PRO A 43 5.46 18.74 -25.41
C PRO A 43 4.71 19.37 -26.58
N ASN A 44 4.08 20.52 -26.31
CA ASN A 44 3.78 21.46 -27.37
C ASN A 44 5.04 21.57 -28.23
N PRO A 45 5.00 21.41 -29.56
CA PRO A 45 6.21 21.40 -30.40
C PRO A 45 7.11 22.64 -30.22
N ASP A 46 6.57 23.71 -29.62
CA ASP A 46 7.28 24.95 -29.28
C ASP A 46 7.89 24.97 -27.84
N LEU A 47 7.61 23.98 -26.99
CA LEU A 47 8.12 23.83 -25.61
C LEU A 47 8.81 22.47 -25.48
N LEU A 48 10.06 22.37 -25.91
CA LEU A 48 10.89 21.19 -25.64
C LEU A 48 11.23 21.17 -24.14
N LEU A 49 10.65 20.24 -23.39
CA LEU A 49 11.13 19.96 -22.04
C LEU A 49 12.51 19.26 -22.14
N PRO A 50 13.46 19.58 -21.24
CA PRO A 50 14.70 18.82 -21.11
C PRO A 50 14.39 17.34 -20.86
N ASP A 51 14.97 16.46 -21.68
CA ASP A 51 14.92 15.02 -21.46
C ASP A 51 16.13 14.57 -20.62
N PRO A 52 15.98 13.74 -19.56
CA PRO A 52 14.73 13.15 -19.04
C PRO A 52 14.26 13.80 -17.72
N ILE A 53 13.19 14.60 -17.75
CA ILE A 53 12.46 14.99 -16.53
C ILE A 53 11.42 13.92 -16.18
N THR A 54 11.48 13.39 -14.96
CA THR A 54 10.51 12.42 -14.46
C THR A 54 9.38 13.13 -13.71
N LEU A 55 8.13 12.85 -14.09
CA LEU A 55 6.96 13.37 -13.38
C LEU A 55 6.17 12.27 -12.67
N TRP A 56 5.84 12.56 -11.41
CA TRP A 56 4.91 11.79 -10.62
C TRP A 56 3.72 12.67 -10.23
N MET A 57 2.51 12.11 -10.30
CA MET A 57 1.28 12.87 -10.08
C MET A 57 0.37 12.11 -9.14
N TRP A 58 -0.20 12.81 -8.16
CA TRP A 58 -1.08 12.23 -7.15
C TRP A 58 -2.30 13.11 -6.91
N PRO A 59 -3.50 12.52 -6.74
CA PRO A 59 -4.65 13.28 -6.26
C PRO A 59 -4.42 13.68 -4.81
N THR A 60 -4.81 14.90 -4.46
CA THR A 60 -4.79 15.41 -3.09
C THR A 60 -6.18 15.90 -2.70
N PRO A 61 -6.45 16.16 -1.40
CA PRO A 61 -7.71 16.77 -1.00
C PRO A 61 -7.96 18.15 -1.62
N GLN A 62 -6.90 18.86 -2.02
CA GLN A 62 -6.95 20.22 -2.56
C GLN A 62 -6.84 20.28 -4.10
N GLY A 63 -6.43 19.19 -4.77
CA GLY A 63 -6.28 19.15 -6.22
C GLY A 63 -5.40 18.00 -6.72
N VAL A 64 -4.37 18.34 -7.50
CA VAL A 64 -3.37 17.38 -8.00
C VAL A 64 -1.98 17.85 -7.60
N ALA A 65 -1.26 17.03 -6.84
CA ALA A 65 0.16 17.22 -6.59
C ALA A 65 0.98 16.64 -7.75
N VAL A 66 2.02 17.36 -8.15
CA VAL A 66 2.98 16.95 -9.17
C VAL A 66 4.37 17.05 -8.56
N SER A 67 5.10 15.93 -8.48
CA SER A 67 6.53 15.93 -8.23
C SER A 67 7.27 15.93 -9.56
N ILE A 68 8.16 16.90 -9.68
CA ILE A 68 9.07 17.10 -10.79
C ILE A 68 10.44 16.62 -10.30
N GLN A 69 10.96 15.56 -10.90
CA GLN A 69 12.23 14.91 -10.53
C GLN A 69 13.22 14.98 -11.68
N ASP A 70 14.48 14.69 -11.38
CA ASP A 70 15.58 14.65 -12.35
C ASP A 70 15.80 15.98 -13.09
N CYS A 71 15.49 17.09 -12.42
CA CYS A 71 15.77 18.43 -12.97
C CYS A 71 17.24 18.76 -12.74
N GLU A 72 17.97 19.06 -13.82
CA GLU A 72 19.36 19.49 -13.75
C GLU A 72 19.48 20.97 -13.32
N SER A 73 18.40 21.74 -13.52
CA SER A 73 18.34 23.16 -13.19
C SER A 73 16.98 23.65 -12.71
N GLU A 74 16.98 24.82 -12.09
CA GLU A 74 15.78 25.59 -11.74
C GLU A 74 14.95 25.99 -12.98
N GLU A 75 15.62 26.21 -14.11
CA GLU A 75 14.97 26.56 -15.39
C GLU A 75 14.10 25.41 -15.91
N ASP A 76 14.51 24.16 -15.66
CA ASP A 76 13.76 22.95 -16.04
C ASP A 76 12.42 22.88 -15.30
N ILE A 77 12.42 23.19 -14.00
CA ILE A 77 11.22 23.23 -13.16
C ILE A 77 10.27 24.32 -13.66
N ILE A 78 10.80 25.51 -13.94
CA ILE A 78 10.01 26.62 -14.50
C ILE A 78 9.39 26.22 -15.83
N ALA A 79 10.15 25.58 -16.71
CA ALA A 79 9.66 25.14 -18.02
C ALA A 79 8.50 24.14 -17.89
N VAL A 80 8.58 23.19 -16.95
CA VAL A 80 7.50 22.24 -16.66
C VAL A 80 6.26 22.96 -16.11
N VAL A 81 6.44 23.83 -15.13
CA VAL A 81 5.33 24.61 -14.53
C VAL A 81 4.63 25.46 -15.60
N ASP A 82 5.39 26.07 -16.50
CA ASP A 82 4.87 26.90 -17.59
C ASP A 82 4.13 26.07 -18.64
N ALA A 83 4.63 24.88 -18.98
CA ALA A 83 3.94 23.95 -19.86
C ALA A 83 2.59 23.50 -19.27
N ILE A 84 2.56 23.17 -17.98
CA ILE A 84 1.32 22.83 -17.25
C ILE A 84 0.35 24.02 -17.24
N ALA A 85 0.82 25.21 -16.88
CA ALA A 85 0.00 26.42 -16.83
C ALA A 85 -0.61 26.74 -18.20
N SER A 86 0.21 26.71 -19.26
CA SER A 86 -0.23 27.00 -20.63
C SER A 86 -1.30 26.01 -21.12
N ALA A 87 -1.18 24.73 -20.77
CA ALA A 87 -2.17 23.73 -21.12
C ALA A 87 -3.48 23.89 -20.36
N LEU A 88 -3.42 24.24 -19.07
CA LEU A 88 -4.61 24.56 -18.28
C LEU A 88 -5.34 25.78 -18.87
N GLU A 89 -4.61 26.84 -19.22
CA GLU A 89 -5.17 28.02 -19.89
C GLU A 89 -5.80 27.67 -21.24
N THR A 90 -5.12 26.87 -22.06
CA THR A 90 -5.61 26.41 -23.37
C THR A 90 -6.89 25.59 -23.23
N ALA A 91 -7.01 24.81 -22.15
CA ALA A 91 -8.20 24.03 -21.82
C ALA A 91 -9.33 24.88 -21.19
N GLY A 92 -9.10 26.16 -20.95
CA GLY A 92 -10.05 27.05 -20.26
C GLY A 92 -10.26 26.70 -18.79
N VAL A 93 -9.26 26.06 -18.16
CA VAL A 93 -9.30 25.66 -16.76
C VAL A 93 -8.71 26.76 -15.90
N GLU A 94 -9.50 27.26 -14.96
CA GLU A 94 -9.03 28.21 -13.96
C GLU A 94 -8.33 27.44 -12.83
N ALA A 95 -7.04 27.69 -12.63
CA ALA A 95 -6.23 26.94 -11.65
C ALA A 95 -5.20 27.82 -10.95
N VAL A 96 -4.81 27.41 -9.75
CA VAL A 96 -3.67 27.96 -9.00
C VAL A 96 -2.59 26.89 -8.90
N ILE A 97 -1.35 27.24 -9.24
CA ILE A 97 -0.19 26.36 -9.11
C ILE A 97 0.71 26.90 -8.01
N GLU A 98 0.88 26.13 -6.95
CA GLU A 98 1.60 26.52 -5.73
C GLU A 98 2.63 25.46 -5.35
N PRO A 99 3.83 25.82 -4.85
CA PRO A 99 4.72 24.84 -4.24
C PRO A 99 4.10 24.29 -2.95
N VAL A 100 4.19 22.97 -2.75
CA VAL A 100 3.64 22.29 -1.57
C VAL A 100 4.75 21.62 -0.78
N PRO A 101 4.86 21.90 0.54
CA PRO A 101 5.81 21.19 1.38
C PRO A 101 5.38 19.75 1.58
N ASP A 102 6.35 18.87 1.76
CA ASP A 102 6.09 17.52 2.27
C ASP A 102 5.52 17.62 3.67
N GLU A 103 4.36 17.01 3.87
CA GLU A 103 3.87 16.78 5.22
C GLU A 103 4.50 15.50 5.76
N GLU A 104 5.34 15.63 6.78
CA GLU A 104 5.78 14.47 7.53
C GLU A 104 4.58 13.92 8.31
N VAL A 105 4.36 12.60 8.20
CA VAL A 105 3.48 11.91 9.14
C VAL A 105 4.06 12.13 10.54
N PRO A 106 3.29 12.60 11.54
CA PRO A 106 3.80 13.12 12.82
C PRO A 106 4.30 12.03 13.77
N PHE A 107 4.80 10.92 13.25
CA PHE A 107 5.45 9.90 14.04
C PHE A 107 6.74 9.47 13.35
N PRO A 108 7.91 9.58 14.02
CA PRO A 108 9.13 8.95 13.51
C PRO A 108 8.87 7.45 13.36
N TYR A 109 9.49 6.78 12.39
CA TYR A 109 9.31 5.34 12.14
C TYR A 109 10.35 4.52 12.91
N PRO A 110 10.17 4.18 14.20
CA PRO A 110 10.90 3.07 14.76
C PRO A 110 10.28 1.76 14.25
N GLN A 111 11.14 0.76 14.00
CA GLN A 111 10.74 -0.64 13.84
C GLN A 111 10.21 -1.18 15.17
N ASN A 112 9.13 -0.59 15.70
CA ASN A 112 8.51 -1.02 16.94
C ASN A 112 7.67 -2.27 16.70
N ASP A 113 7.70 -3.19 17.66
CA ASP A 113 6.78 -4.33 17.73
C ASP A 113 5.35 -3.88 17.44
N GLY A 114 4.70 -4.51 16.47
CA GLY A 114 3.30 -4.28 16.15
C GLY A 114 2.65 -5.55 15.61
N PHE A 115 1.49 -5.36 15.00
CA PHE A 115 0.69 -6.46 14.47
C PHE A 115 0.13 -6.08 13.11
N SER A 116 -0.03 -7.08 12.25
CA SER A 116 -0.64 -6.89 10.93
C SER A 116 -1.65 -7.98 10.61
N ALA A 117 -2.75 -7.60 9.97
CA ALA A 117 -3.56 -8.50 9.15
C ALA A 117 -3.21 -8.26 7.68
N ALA A 118 -2.78 -9.30 6.98
CA ALA A 118 -2.54 -9.23 5.54
C ALA A 118 -3.57 -10.10 4.83
N MET A 119 -4.07 -9.63 3.70
CA MET A 119 -5.01 -10.37 2.85
C MET A 119 -4.70 -10.16 1.38
N THR A 120 -5.15 -11.12 0.56
CA THR A 120 -5.14 -11.04 -0.90
C THR A 120 -6.55 -10.80 -1.40
N LEU A 121 -6.78 -9.73 -2.15
CA LEU A 121 -8.11 -9.43 -2.70
C LEU A 121 -8.47 -10.37 -3.85
N GLN A 122 -9.76 -10.64 -4.00
CA GLN A 122 -10.29 -11.28 -5.20
C GLN A 122 -10.04 -10.39 -6.42
N GLY A 123 -9.80 -11.03 -7.57
CA GLY A 123 -9.40 -10.34 -8.78
C GLY A 123 -9.04 -11.32 -9.89
N GLU A 124 -8.47 -10.77 -10.97
CA GLU A 124 -8.03 -11.53 -12.11
C GLU A 124 -6.54 -11.31 -12.40
N PRO A 125 -5.82 -12.35 -12.83
CA PRO A 125 -4.45 -12.17 -13.27
C PRO A 125 -4.42 -11.45 -14.63
N TYR A 126 -3.49 -10.52 -14.80
CA TYR A 126 -3.21 -9.90 -16.09
C TYR A 126 -1.71 -9.92 -16.39
N TRP A 127 -1.36 -9.74 -17.66
CA TRP A 127 0.02 -9.56 -18.08
C TRP A 127 0.30 -8.06 -18.17
N GLY A 128 1.10 -7.57 -17.23
CA GLY A 128 1.51 -6.17 -17.19
C GLY A 128 2.79 -5.96 -17.99
N THR A 129 2.84 -4.85 -18.72
CA THR A 129 4.11 -4.30 -19.20
C THR A 129 4.82 -3.64 -18.01
N PRO A 130 6.09 -3.98 -17.72
CA PRO A 130 6.83 -3.34 -16.63
C PRO A 130 6.81 -1.81 -16.77
N THR A 131 6.46 -1.09 -15.70
CA THR A 131 6.46 0.38 -15.70
C THR A 131 7.87 0.96 -15.58
N ASP A 132 8.80 0.20 -15.00
CA ASP A 132 10.21 0.59 -14.88
C ASP A 132 11.07 -0.09 -15.96
N PRO A 133 11.83 0.67 -16.77
CA PRO A 133 12.81 0.12 -17.70
C PRO A 133 13.85 -0.83 -17.07
N ALA A 134 14.18 -0.66 -15.79
CA ALA A 134 15.08 -1.54 -15.03
C ALA A 134 14.43 -2.89 -14.65
N GLU A 135 13.10 -2.96 -14.62
CA GLU A 135 12.30 -4.16 -14.34
C GLU A 135 11.97 -4.98 -15.60
N ARG A 136 12.58 -4.66 -16.75
CA ARG A 136 12.43 -5.36 -18.05
C ARG A 136 12.94 -6.80 -18.07
N ARG A 137 12.53 -7.63 -17.13
CA ARG A 137 12.65 -9.09 -17.18
C ARG A 137 11.28 -9.71 -17.47
N GLY A 138 10.84 -9.60 -18.73
CA GLY A 138 9.66 -10.27 -19.27
C GLY A 138 8.32 -9.68 -18.82
N ASP A 139 7.24 -10.13 -19.47
CA ASP A 139 5.88 -9.84 -19.03
C ASP A 139 5.72 -10.35 -17.60
N GLN A 140 5.44 -9.45 -16.66
CA GLN A 140 5.13 -9.86 -15.30
C GLN A 140 3.64 -10.18 -15.24
N ARG A 141 3.32 -11.35 -14.69
CA ARG A 141 1.95 -11.66 -14.33
C ARG A 141 1.62 -10.85 -13.09
N LEU A 142 0.73 -9.88 -13.24
CA LEU A 142 0.26 -9.03 -12.16
C LEU A 142 -1.16 -9.47 -11.77
N TRP A 143 -1.63 -9.01 -10.61
CA TRP A 143 -2.96 -9.31 -10.10
C TRP A 143 -3.78 -8.04 -10.03
N ASP A 144 -4.88 -8.00 -10.78
CA ASP A 144 -5.80 -6.87 -10.81
C ASP A 144 -6.97 -7.17 -9.88
N PRO A 145 -7.09 -6.50 -8.72
CA PRO A 145 -8.21 -6.71 -7.82
C PRO A 145 -9.53 -6.32 -8.51
N ASP A 146 -10.61 -7.04 -8.22
CA ASP A 146 -11.94 -6.67 -8.73
C ASP A 146 -12.27 -5.23 -8.28
N PRO A 147 -12.67 -4.31 -9.18
CA PRO A 147 -12.90 -2.91 -8.82
C PRO A 147 -14.00 -2.72 -7.76
N GLY A 148 -15.04 -3.57 -7.77
CA GLY A 148 -16.10 -3.55 -6.78
C GLY A 148 -15.61 -4.02 -5.40
N VAL A 149 -14.74 -5.04 -5.38
CA VAL A 149 -14.04 -5.52 -4.19
C VAL A 149 -13.12 -4.42 -3.63
N LEU A 150 -12.28 -3.82 -4.48
CA LEU A 150 -11.35 -2.77 -4.08
C LEU A 150 -12.09 -1.59 -3.44
N ALA A 151 -13.20 -1.13 -4.05
CA ALA A 151 -14.02 -0.06 -3.50
C ALA A 151 -14.55 -0.39 -2.09
N LYS A 152 -15.02 -1.62 -1.86
CA LYS A 152 -15.50 -2.07 -0.54
C LYS A 152 -14.39 -2.11 0.50
N VAL A 153 -13.20 -2.54 0.10
CA VAL A 153 -12.03 -2.61 0.99
C VAL A 153 -11.50 -1.21 1.30
N ILE A 154 -11.54 -0.27 0.36
CA ILE A 154 -11.19 1.15 0.59
C ILE A 154 -12.15 1.77 1.61
N GLU A 155 -13.46 1.57 1.45
CA GLU A 155 -14.47 2.05 2.41
C GLU A 155 -14.20 1.50 3.82
N HIS A 156 -13.92 0.19 3.92
CA HIS A 156 -13.57 -0.44 5.18
C HIS A 156 -12.26 0.11 5.76
N ALA A 157 -11.22 0.26 4.95
CA ALA A 157 -9.92 0.78 5.35
C ALA A 157 -10.03 2.19 5.95
N VAL A 158 -10.79 3.08 5.30
CA VAL A 158 -11.01 4.44 5.82
C VAL A 158 -11.74 4.43 7.15
N ASN A 159 -12.72 3.54 7.32
CA ASN A 159 -13.44 3.41 8.59
C ASN A 159 -12.57 2.83 9.71
N TRP A 160 -11.85 1.75 9.43
CA TRP A 160 -11.02 1.08 10.40
C TRP A 160 -9.78 1.90 10.78
N CYS A 161 -9.14 2.53 9.80
CA CYS A 161 -7.91 3.29 10.03
C CYS A 161 -8.17 4.53 10.88
N GLU A 162 -9.41 5.01 11.00
CA GLU A 162 -9.72 6.15 11.86
C GLU A 162 -9.34 5.87 13.31
N VAL A 163 -8.51 6.76 13.86
CA VAL A 163 -8.12 6.76 15.26
C VAL A 163 -8.63 8.06 15.89
N GLN A 164 -9.45 7.95 16.93
CA GLN A 164 -10.00 9.13 17.61
C GLN A 164 -8.89 10.05 18.13
N GLY A 165 -8.95 11.33 17.74
CA GLY A 165 -7.94 12.34 18.10
C GLY A 165 -6.66 12.26 17.27
N GLY A 166 -6.57 11.35 16.30
CA GLY A 166 -5.47 11.28 15.34
C GLY A 166 -5.74 12.09 14.07
N GLY A 167 -4.68 12.43 13.36
CA GLY A 167 -4.79 12.85 11.96
C GLY A 167 -4.85 11.65 11.03
N LEU A 168 -5.22 11.90 9.78
CA LEU A 168 -5.25 10.91 8.71
C LEU A 168 -4.40 11.42 7.55
N TRP A 169 -3.54 10.55 7.02
CA TRP A 169 -2.63 10.81 5.92
C TRP A 169 -2.81 9.74 4.85
N ILE A 170 -2.71 10.14 3.59
CA ILE A 170 -2.57 9.21 2.47
C ILE A 170 -1.14 9.34 1.96
N THR A 171 -0.47 8.22 1.77
CA THR A 171 0.90 8.16 1.24
C THR A 171 0.93 7.48 -0.12
N SER A 172 1.79 7.96 -1.00
CA SER A 172 2.14 7.31 -2.25
C SER A 172 3.58 7.67 -2.61
N GLY A 173 4.40 6.65 -2.88
CA GLY A 173 5.84 6.83 -3.07
C GLY A 173 6.49 7.49 -1.85
N THR A 174 7.15 8.64 -2.08
CA THR A 174 7.81 9.44 -1.03
C THR A 174 6.94 10.54 -0.46
N THR A 175 5.68 10.64 -0.89
CA THR A 175 4.81 11.75 -0.54
C THR A 175 3.74 11.31 0.45
N ALA A 176 3.43 12.17 1.40
CA ALA A 176 2.30 12.02 2.31
C ALA A 176 1.45 13.30 2.30
N PHE A 177 0.14 13.13 2.33
CA PHE A 177 -0.83 14.23 2.33
C PHE A 177 -1.80 14.06 3.47
N LYS A 178 -1.90 15.06 4.34
CA LYS A 178 -2.94 15.05 5.37
C LYS A 178 -4.30 15.19 4.71
N THR A 179 -5.16 14.22 4.98
CA THR A 179 -6.42 14.04 4.27
C THR A 179 -7.59 14.10 5.23
N PRO A 180 -8.54 15.04 5.05
CA PRO A 180 -9.81 15.00 5.78
C PRO A 180 -10.56 13.69 5.51
N ARG A 181 -11.17 13.14 6.55
CA ARG A 181 -11.85 11.84 6.50
C ARG A 181 -12.89 11.76 5.38
N GLU A 182 -13.68 12.81 5.21
CA GLU A 182 -14.73 12.92 4.19
C GLU A 182 -14.21 12.89 2.74
N ARG A 183 -12.90 13.11 2.55
CA ARG A 183 -12.23 13.03 1.24
C ARG A 183 -11.44 11.74 1.07
N ALA A 184 -11.11 11.03 2.14
CA ALA A 184 -10.17 9.91 2.13
C ALA A 184 -10.56 8.81 1.14
N VAL A 185 -11.81 8.36 1.12
CA VAL A 185 -12.29 7.35 0.17
C VAL A 185 -12.07 7.81 -1.28
N SER A 186 -12.46 9.04 -1.60
CA SER A 186 -12.36 9.58 -2.96
C SER A 186 -10.92 9.79 -3.43
N VAL A 187 -10.03 10.23 -2.54
CA VAL A 187 -8.61 10.44 -2.85
C VAL A 187 -7.90 9.10 -3.01
N LEU A 188 -8.11 8.18 -2.07
CA LEU A 188 -7.47 6.86 -2.09
C LEU A 188 -7.91 6.01 -3.29
N THR A 189 -9.20 6.04 -3.64
CA THR A 189 -9.71 5.35 -4.84
C THR A 189 -9.00 5.85 -6.09
N ARG A 190 -8.96 7.18 -6.29
CA ARG A 190 -8.31 7.78 -7.46
C ARG A 190 -6.81 7.54 -7.50
N LEU A 191 -6.19 7.51 -6.33
CA LEU A 191 -4.77 7.23 -6.20
C LEU A 191 -4.47 5.81 -6.65
N LEU A 192 -5.25 4.83 -6.19
CA LEU A 192 -5.11 3.43 -6.56
C LEU A 192 -5.47 3.14 -8.03
N ASP A 193 -6.39 3.92 -8.62
CA ASP A 193 -6.66 3.89 -10.06
C ASP A 193 -5.46 4.39 -10.89
N ALA A 194 -4.65 5.31 -10.35
CA ALA A 194 -3.53 5.95 -11.04
C ALA A 194 -2.19 5.24 -10.81
N ASP A 195 -1.93 4.79 -9.59
CA ASP A 195 -0.80 3.98 -9.17
C ASP A 195 -1.30 2.91 -8.19
N PRO A 196 -1.17 1.61 -8.49
CA PRO A 196 -1.74 0.56 -7.67
C PRO A 196 -0.96 0.33 -6.35
N SER A 197 -0.38 1.38 -5.77
CA SER A 197 0.23 1.36 -4.45
C SER A 197 -0.01 2.66 -3.70
N ALA A 198 -0.57 2.54 -2.51
CA ALA A 198 -0.85 3.66 -1.61
C ALA A 198 -1.01 3.17 -0.17
N ASP A 199 -0.73 4.03 0.80
CA ASP A 199 -1.13 3.76 2.19
C ASP A 199 -2.10 4.79 2.72
N LEU A 200 -2.95 4.34 3.62
CA LEU A 200 -3.71 5.15 4.53
C LEU A 200 -3.08 5.03 5.92
N VAL A 201 -2.72 6.14 6.54
CA VAL A 201 -2.08 6.17 7.86
C VAL A 201 -2.88 7.08 8.77
N ALA A 202 -3.26 6.59 9.94
CA ALA A 202 -3.75 7.43 11.03
C ALA A 202 -2.80 7.36 12.21
N ALA A 203 -2.48 8.52 12.74
CA ALA A 203 -1.52 8.67 13.83
C ALA A 203 -2.01 9.71 14.83
N ARG A 204 -1.82 9.40 16.11
CA ARG A 204 -2.02 10.31 17.25
C ARG A 204 -0.68 10.85 17.74
N ASP A 205 -0.74 12.01 18.39
CA ASP A 205 0.44 12.66 18.99
C ASP A 205 1.10 11.84 20.12
N ASP A 206 0.35 10.91 20.74
CA ASP A 206 0.88 9.98 21.74
C ASP A 206 1.59 8.76 21.12
N GLY A 207 1.57 8.65 19.80
CA GLY A 207 2.29 7.61 19.07
C GLY A 207 1.54 6.31 18.89
N TRP A 208 0.21 6.28 19.01
CA TRP A 208 -0.58 5.18 18.48
C TRP A 208 -0.82 5.36 16.97
N VAL A 209 -0.54 4.32 16.19
CA VAL A 209 -0.64 4.31 14.72
C VAL A 209 -1.52 3.16 14.24
N ARG A 210 -2.41 3.46 13.29
CA ARG A 210 -3.03 2.49 12.38
C ARG A 210 -2.59 2.79 10.95
N ARG A 211 -2.35 1.74 10.16
CA ARG A 211 -2.02 1.85 8.74
C ARG A 211 -2.80 0.82 7.95
N VAL A 212 -3.20 1.18 6.74
CA VAL A 212 -3.68 0.25 5.73
C VAL A 212 -2.89 0.48 4.45
N GLY A 213 -2.03 -0.46 4.09
CA GLY A 213 -1.27 -0.43 2.85
C GLY A 213 -1.92 -1.23 1.74
N PHE A 214 -1.92 -0.67 0.54
CA PHE A 214 -2.40 -1.29 -0.70
C PHE A 214 -1.21 -1.48 -1.63
N GLU A 215 -1.10 -2.68 -2.18
CA GLU A 215 0.03 -3.09 -3.02
C GLU A 215 -0.41 -3.45 -4.44
N ARG A 216 0.54 -3.34 -5.39
CA ARG A 216 0.29 -3.52 -6.82
C ARG A 216 -0.29 -4.87 -7.25
N ASN A 217 -0.17 -5.87 -6.38
CA ASN A 217 -0.61 -7.25 -6.64
C ASN A 217 -1.89 -7.62 -5.85
N GLY A 218 -2.69 -6.62 -5.47
CA GLY A 218 -3.94 -6.83 -4.73
C GLY A 218 -3.74 -7.31 -3.29
N TYR A 219 -2.56 -7.11 -2.71
CA TYR A 219 -2.36 -7.30 -1.28
C TYR A 219 -2.83 -6.06 -0.52
N VAL A 220 -3.52 -6.30 0.58
CA VAL A 220 -3.90 -5.24 1.53
C VAL A 220 -3.44 -5.64 2.92
N ILE A 221 -2.79 -4.70 3.60
CA ILE A 221 -2.17 -4.93 4.91
C ILE A 221 -2.67 -3.90 5.89
N TYR A 222 -3.41 -4.36 6.88
CA TYR A 222 -3.85 -3.57 8.02
C TYR A 222 -2.82 -3.74 9.13
N GLU A 223 -2.34 -2.64 9.70
CA GLU A 223 -1.30 -2.65 10.72
C GLU A 223 -1.68 -1.77 11.89
N VAL A 224 -1.32 -2.21 13.09
CA VAL A 224 -1.39 -1.42 14.32
C VAL A 224 -0.03 -1.45 15.00
N GLY A 225 0.39 -0.27 15.46
CA GLY A 225 1.73 -0.08 16.01
C GLY A 225 1.90 1.21 16.81
N GLY A 226 3.17 1.49 17.08
CA GLY A 226 3.61 2.71 17.73
C GLY A 226 3.87 2.57 19.23
N THR A 227 4.31 3.65 19.87
CA THR A 227 4.82 3.62 21.26
C THR A 227 3.76 3.42 22.33
N GLN A 228 2.50 3.75 22.03
CA GLN A 228 1.37 3.67 22.95
C GLN A 228 0.26 2.75 22.42
N GLN A 229 0.63 1.73 21.65
CA GLN A 229 -0.35 0.76 21.16
C GLN A 229 -1.04 0.00 22.31
N PRO A 230 -2.30 -0.45 22.12
CA PRO A 230 -2.99 -1.31 23.09
C PRO A 230 -2.25 -2.63 23.36
N GLU A 231 -2.71 -3.36 24.39
CA GLU A 231 -2.25 -4.73 24.64
C GLU A 231 -2.46 -5.62 23.40
N TRP A 232 -1.56 -6.58 23.18
CA TRP A 232 -1.54 -7.38 21.95
C TRP A 232 -2.88 -8.09 21.68
N GLN A 233 -3.61 -8.50 22.72
CA GLN A 233 -4.93 -9.14 22.57
C GLN A 233 -5.93 -8.21 21.91
N ILE A 234 -5.92 -6.91 22.27
CA ILE A 234 -6.81 -5.91 21.68
C ILE A 234 -6.42 -5.70 20.21
N CYS A 235 -5.14 -5.51 19.93
CA CYS A 235 -4.62 -5.35 18.58
C CYS A 235 -4.94 -6.55 17.67
N VAL A 236 -4.72 -7.77 18.16
CA VAL A 236 -4.96 -9.01 17.41
C VAL A 236 -6.45 -9.24 17.19
N ASN A 237 -7.31 -8.97 18.18
CA ASN A 237 -8.76 -9.10 18.02
C ASN A 237 -9.32 -8.08 17.01
N ASP A 238 -8.80 -6.86 17.03
CA ASP A 238 -9.14 -5.80 16.08
C ASP A 238 -8.76 -6.21 14.65
N LEU A 239 -7.53 -6.66 14.44
CA LEU A 239 -7.05 -7.16 13.14
C LEU A 239 -7.75 -8.45 12.69
N THR A 240 -8.14 -9.32 13.62
CA THR A 240 -8.94 -10.51 13.31
C THR A 240 -10.33 -10.11 12.82
N SER A 241 -10.91 -9.06 13.41
CA SER A 241 -12.22 -8.54 12.99
C SER A 241 -12.16 -8.01 11.55
N VAL A 242 -11.06 -7.35 11.15
CA VAL A 242 -10.81 -6.96 9.74
C VAL A 242 -10.93 -8.16 8.80
N LEU A 243 -10.25 -9.27 9.11
CA LEU A 243 -10.30 -10.47 8.26
C LEU A 243 -11.70 -11.10 8.22
N VAL A 244 -12.42 -11.06 9.33
CA VAL A 244 -13.80 -11.55 9.41
C VAL A 244 -14.75 -10.65 8.64
N ASP A 245 -14.62 -9.33 8.69
CA ASP A 245 -15.50 -8.39 8.00
C ASP A 245 -15.29 -8.42 6.48
N LEU A 246 -14.05 -8.69 6.04
CA LEU A 246 -13.65 -8.69 4.63
C LEU A 246 -13.53 -10.08 3.99
N HIS A 247 -13.91 -11.15 4.69
CA HIS A 247 -13.65 -12.52 4.21
C HIS A 247 -14.22 -12.81 2.81
N GLN A 248 -15.41 -12.27 2.50
CA GLN A 248 -16.05 -12.47 1.19
C GLN A 248 -15.33 -11.78 0.02
N TYR A 249 -14.38 -10.88 0.31
CA TYR A 249 -13.67 -10.06 -0.67
C TYR A 249 -12.21 -10.50 -0.89
N MET A 250 -11.74 -11.50 -0.15
CA MET A 250 -10.37 -11.98 -0.24
C MET A 250 -10.30 -13.41 -0.80
N THR A 251 -9.09 -13.90 -1.05
CA THR A 251 -8.80 -15.31 -1.37
C THR A 251 -8.22 -16.03 -0.15
N TRP A 252 -7.37 -15.31 0.60
CA TRP A 252 -6.74 -15.78 1.83
C TRP A 252 -6.27 -14.59 2.66
N GLY A 253 -6.26 -14.72 3.98
CA GLY A 253 -5.72 -13.71 4.89
C GLY A 253 -5.25 -14.27 6.24
N PHE A 254 -4.37 -13.53 6.92
CA PHE A 254 -3.75 -13.97 8.17
C PHE A 254 -3.36 -12.80 9.07
N VAL A 255 -3.22 -13.07 10.37
CA VAL A 255 -2.69 -12.13 11.36
C VAL A 255 -1.31 -12.58 11.82
N GLN A 256 -0.37 -11.64 11.92
CA GLN A 256 0.97 -11.88 12.44
C GLN A 256 1.44 -10.74 13.34
N LYS A 257 2.33 -11.06 14.27
CA LYS A 257 3.18 -10.06 14.93
C LYS A 257 4.28 -9.65 13.95
N ARG A 258 4.47 -8.35 13.74
CA ARG A 258 5.58 -7.79 12.96
C ARG A 258 5.83 -6.34 13.33
N PRO A 259 7.07 -5.83 13.19
CA PRO A 259 7.31 -4.40 13.22
C PRO A 259 6.46 -3.70 12.18
N VAL A 260 5.85 -2.58 12.58
CA VAL A 260 5.18 -1.70 11.62
C VAL A 260 6.28 -0.97 10.84
N GLY A 261 6.35 -1.27 9.54
CA GLY A 261 7.45 -0.86 8.68
C GLY A 261 7.39 0.61 8.27
N ARG A 262 8.56 1.12 7.84
CA ARG A 262 8.71 2.40 7.12
C ARG A 262 7.89 2.37 5.83
N CYS A 263 7.27 3.49 5.46
CA CYS A 263 6.88 3.78 4.07
C CYS A 263 8.10 3.57 3.17
N GLY A 264 8.16 2.44 2.47
CA GLY A 264 9.27 2.07 1.61
C GLY A 264 8.77 1.84 0.21
N ILE A 265 8.83 2.91 -0.60
CA ILE A 265 8.97 2.94 -2.06
C ILE A 265 9.25 1.55 -2.65
N GLY A 266 8.29 1.01 -3.40
CA GLY A 266 8.46 -0.17 -4.23
C GLY A 266 7.43 -1.28 -3.94
N PRO A 267 7.10 -2.11 -4.95
CA PRO A 267 6.17 -3.22 -4.77
C PRO A 267 6.75 -4.18 -3.74
N ALA A 268 6.13 -4.28 -2.57
CA ALA A 268 6.44 -5.31 -1.57
C ALA A 268 7.93 -5.53 -1.22
N THR A 269 8.86 -4.59 -1.47
CA THR A 269 10.22 -4.76 -0.97
C THR A 269 10.17 -4.74 0.55
N THR A 270 9.36 -3.91 1.20
CA THR A 270 9.31 -3.89 2.68
C THR A 270 8.46 -5.00 3.33
N LEU A 271 7.72 -5.79 2.57
CA LEU A 271 7.17 -7.08 3.04
C LEU A 271 8.23 -8.19 3.02
N VAL A 272 9.28 -8.04 2.21
CA VAL A 272 10.18 -9.16 1.84
C VAL A 272 11.68 -8.81 1.98
N THR A 273 12.07 -7.56 2.27
CA THR A 273 13.46 -7.08 2.43
C THR A 273 13.77 -6.59 3.84
N HIS A 274 12.89 -6.80 4.81
CA HIS A 274 13.35 -6.90 6.20
C HIS A 274 13.61 -8.38 6.50
N GLU A 275 14.89 -8.72 6.39
CA GLU A 275 15.64 -9.96 6.69
C GLU A 275 15.29 -10.71 8.00
N ALA A 276 14.13 -10.54 8.64
CA ALA A 276 14.01 -10.94 10.04
C ALA A 276 12.64 -11.42 10.53
N LEU A 277 11.57 -11.42 9.72
CA LEU A 277 10.26 -11.46 10.37
C LEU A 277 9.65 -12.82 10.67
N TRP A 278 10.06 -13.93 10.03
CA TRP A 278 9.93 -15.32 10.57
C TRP A 278 10.84 -16.37 9.86
N GLU A 279 11.93 -15.99 9.19
CA GLU A 279 12.84 -16.98 8.56
C GLU A 279 14.03 -17.31 9.48
N PRO A 280 14.39 -18.60 9.65
CA PRO A 280 15.78 -19.00 9.67
C PRO A 280 16.22 -19.36 8.25
N TYR A 281 16.23 -18.43 7.29
CA TYR A 281 16.66 -18.68 5.91
C TYR A 281 17.24 -17.40 5.28
N GLU A 282 18.41 -17.51 4.65
CA GLU A 282 19.21 -16.37 4.13
C GLU A 282 19.16 -16.23 2.59
N ASP A 283 18.55 -17.15 1.85
CA ASP A 283 18.79 -17.28 0.39
C ASP A 283 17.63 -16.87 -0.54
N GLN A 284 16.62 -16.12 -0.08
CA GLN A 284 15.43 -15.78 -0.89
C GLN A 284 15.54 -14.53 -1.77
N VAL A 285 16.72 -13.91 -1.91
CA VAL A 285 16.94 -12.74 -2.80
C VAL A 285 16.57 -13.03 -4.28
N ALA A 286 16.48 -14.30 -4.69
CA ALA A 286 16.16 -14.70 -6.07
C ALA A 286 14.70 -15.16 -6.32
N GLY A 287 13.83 -15.19 -5.30
CA GLY A 287 12.47 -15.74 -5.40
C GLY A 287 11.36 -14.74 -5.77
N PHE A 288 11.67 -13.45 -5.78
CA PHE A 288 10.73 -12.32 -5.82
C PHE A 288 9.75 -12.32 -7.02
N GLY A 289 10.08 -13.01 -8.11
CA GLY A 289 9.19 -13.17 -9.26
C GLY A 289 8.10 -14.25 -9.12
N ARG A 290 7.98 -14.94 -7.97
CA ARG A 290 7.12 -16.13 -7.81
C ARG A 290 5.91 -15.97 -6.89
N ILE A 291 5.76 -14.86 -6.15
CA ILE A 291 4.52 -14.52 -5.41
C ILE A 291 3.59 -13.66 -6.31
N SER A 292 3.65 -13.91 -7.62
CA SER A 292 2.94 -13.18 -8.68
C SER A 292 1.63 -13.88 -9.10
N ASP A 293 1.32 -15.06 -8.55
CA ASP A 293 0.11 -15.81 -8.89
C ASP A 293 -0.68 -16.16 -7.61
N PRO A 294 -1.57 -15.26 -7.13
CA PRO A 294 -2.45 -15.49 -5.98
C PRO A 294 -3.30 -16.76 -6.09
N ARG A 295 -3.46 -17.34 -7.29
CA ARG A 295 -4.16 -18.63 -7.48
C ARG A 295 -3.48 -19.80 -6.77
N ARG A 296 -2.19 -19.70 -6.46
CA ARG A 296 -1.53 -20.67 -5.59
C ARG A 296 -2.18 -20.74 -4.20
N PHE A 297 -2.72 -19.61 -3.75
CA PHE A 297 -3.42 -19.48 -2.47
C PHE A 297 -4.91 -19.81 -2.53
N GLU A 298 -5.43 -20.21 -3.69
CA GLU A 298 -6.83 -20.68 -3.78
C GLU A 298 -7.01 -21.97 -2.98
N ASN A 299 -6.06 -22.91 -3.08
CA ASN A 299 -6.19 -24.23 -2.45
C ASN A 299 -5.09 -24.51 -1.42
N HIS A 300 -4.13 -23.59 -1.24
CA HIS A 300 -3.02 -23.74 -0.30
C HIS A 300 -2.84 -22.45 0.50
N VAL A 301 -2.20 -22.56 1.66
CA VAL A 301 -1.73 -21.41 2.42
C VAL A 301 -0.23 -21.21 2.19
N LEU A 302 0.20 -19.95 2.14
CA LEU A 302 1.62 -19.62 2.01
C LEU A 302 2.42 -20.18 3.19
N ASN A 303 1.89 -20.01 4.40
CA ASN A 303 2.47 -20.48 5.65
C ASN A 303 1.36 -20.61 6.71
N VAL A 304 1.74 -21.11 7.89
CA VAL A 304 0.83 -21.23 9.03
C VAL A 304 1.02 -20.07 9.99
N TYR A 305 -0.08 -19.44 10.36
CA TYR A 305 -0.13 -18.30 11.25
C TYR A 305 -1.03 -18.60 12.44
N GLY A 306 -0.83 -17.86 13.54
CA GLY A 306 -1.64 -18.02 14.75
C GLY A 306 -3.13 -17.75 14.53
N ILE A 307 -3.46 -16.92 13.54
CA ILE A 307 -4.83 -16.65 13.08
C ILE A 307 -4.80 -16.52 11.55
N GLN A 308 -5.71 -17.21 10.87
CA GLN A 308 -5.87 -17.14 9.43
C GLN A 308 -7.32 -17.40 9.02
N VAL A 309 -7.74 -16.77 7.94
CA VAL A 309 -9.06 -16.99 7.34
C VAL A 309 -8.86 -17.67 5.98
N LEU A 310 -9.56 -18.78 5.82
CA LEU A 310 -9.42 -19.69 4.70
C LEU A 310 -10.68 -19.67 3.84
N GLY A 311 -10.47 -19.52 2.54
CA GLY A 311 -11.53 -19.59 1.53
C GLY A 311 -12.15 -20.98 1.40
N PRO A 312 -13.31 -21.09 0.74
CA PRO A 312 -14.09 -22.34 0.66
C PRO A 312 -13.39 -23.51 -0.03
N SER A 313 -12.34 -23.22 -0.80
CA SER A 313 -11.50 -24.17 -1.51
C SER A 313 -10.40 -24.80 -0.66
N HIS A 314 -10.13 -24.27 0.55
CA HIS A 314 -9.19 -24.84 1.49
C HIS A 314 -9.83 -26.00 2.25
N ASP A 315 -9.23 -27.20 2.18
CA ASP A 315 -9.69 -28.35 2.96
C ASP A 315 -9.27 -28.20 4.43
N THR A 316 -10.20 -27.74 5.27
CA THR A 316 -10.01 -27.63 6.71
C THR A 316 -10.30 -28.93 7.47
N GLY A 317 -10.88 -29.94 6.82
CA GLY A 317 -11.26 -31.21 7.45
C GLY A 317 -10.05 -32.05 7.89
N SER A 318 -8.88 -31.75 7.34
CA SER A 318 -7.61 -32.42 7.63
C SER A 318 -6.77 -31.71 8.70
N LEU A 319 -7.20 -30.54 9.19
CA LEU A 319 -6.46 -29.79 10.21
C LEU A 319 -6.45 -30.57 11.54
N ALA A 320 -5.24 -30.89 12.00
CA ALA A 320 -5.01 -31.57 13.27
C ALA A 320 -4.44 -30.60 14.32
N GLY A 321 -4.46 -30.97 15.60
CA GLY A 321 -3.75 -30.21 16.63
C GLY A 321 -4.57 -29.14 17.37
N ASP A 322 -3.89 -28.06 17.78
CA ASP A 322 -4.38 -27.07 18.75
C ASP A 322 -5.07 -25.85 18.11
N TRP A 323 -6.03 -26.12 17.23
CA TRP A 323 -6.75 -25.08 16.47
C TRP A 323 -8.23 -25.02 16.84
N ASP A 324 -8.73 -23.81 16.98
CA ASP A 324 -10.16 -23.51 16.94
C ASP A 324 -10.56 -23.20 15.50
N ILE A 325 -11.67 -23.80 15.06
CA ILE A 325 -12.17 -23.73 13.69
C ILE A 325 -13.58 -23.19 13.76
N LYS A 326 -13.77 -21.95 13.32
CA LYS A 326 -15.06 -21.26 13.33
C LYS A 326 -15.54 -21.03 11.90
N PRO A 327 -16.71 -21.58 11.50
CA PRO A 327 -17.27 -21.30 10.19
C PRO A 327 -17.67 -19.82 10.09
N LEU A 328 -17.46 -19.26 8.91
CA LEU A 328 -17.95 -17.97 8.44
C LEU A 328 -18.95 -18.21 7.29
N ASP A 329 -19.49 -17.14 6.70
CA ASP A 329 -20.46 -17.24 5.61
C ASP A 329 -19.83 -17.81 4.32
N ALA A 330 -20.68 -18.32 3.42
CA ALA A 330 -20.28 -18.82 2.09
C ALA A 330 -19.16 -19.88 2.07
N GLY A 331 -19.00 -20.65 3.15
CA GLY A 331 -17.99 -21.72 3.25
C GLY A 331 -16.61 -21.25 3.69
N TRP A 332 -16.46 -19.98 4.07
CA TRP A 332 -15.24 -19.47 4.66
C TRP A 332 -15.03 -19.98 6.09
N THR A 333 -13.77 -20.04 6.53
CA THR A 333 -13.43 -20.54 7.86
C THR A 333 -12.36 -19.68 8.52
N LEU A 334 -12.60 -19.25 9.76
CA LEU A 334 -11.59 -18.68 10.63
C LEU A 334 -10.89 -19.81 11.40
N VAL A 335 -9.58 -19.90 11.26
CA VAL A 335 -8.73 -20.83 12.00
C VAL A 335 -7.87 -20.02 12.97
N SER A 336 -7.93 -20.35 14.26
CA SER A 336 -7.21 -19.64 15.31
C SER A 336 -6.52 -20.62 16.25
N SER A 337 -5.27 -20.34 16.61
CA SER A 337 -4.54 -21.12 17.61
C SER A 337 -5.27 -21.02 18.96
N ARG A 338 -5.50 -22.15 19.63
CA ARG A 338 -6.04 -22.14 21.02
C ARG A 338 -5.03 -21.62 22.03
N SER A 339 -3.78 -21.47 21.62
CA SER A 339 -2.67 -20.90 22.39
C SER A 339 -2.14 -19.61 21.74
N PRO A 340 -2.95 -18.52 21.66
CA PRO A 340 -2.58 -17.31 20.91
C PRO A 340 -1.35 -16.58 21.50
N SER A 341 -1.09 -16.74 22.80
CA SER A 341 0.09 -16.14 23.44
C SER A 341 1.42 -16.61 22.84
N ARG A 342 1.50 -17.85 22.33
CA ARG A 342 2.71 -18.37 21.65
C ARG A 342 3.03 -17.64 20.35
N TRP A 343 2.04 -16.95 19.77
CA TRP A 343 2.14 -16.25 18.50
C TRP A 343 2.29 -14.74 18.65
N PHE A 344 1.70 -14.16 19.71
CA PHE A 344 1.51 -12.72 19.78
C PHE A 344 2.02 -12.05 21.06
N ALA A 345 2.17 -12.79 22.18
CA ALA A 345 2.71 -12.21 23.41
C ALA A 345 4.23 -11.95 23.32
N GLY A 346 4.89 -12.58 22.36
CA GLY A 346 6.30 -12.45 22.05
C GLY A 346 6.55 -12.93 20.62
N THR A 347 7.81 -13.15 20.29
CA THR A 347 8.21 -13.68 19.00
C THR A 347 8.00 -15.20 18.97
N PRO A 348 7.11 -15.77 18.12
CA PRO A 348 6.95 -17.21 17.99
C PRO A 348 8.27 -17.96 17.81
N THR A 349 8.39 -19.10 18.49
CA THR A 349 9.60 -19.93 18.41
C THR A 349 9.61 -20.77 17.13
N LEU A 350 10.79 -21.17 16.67
CA LEU A 350 10.93 -22.11 15.56
C LEU A 350 10.10 -23.40 15.78
N GLN A 351 10.07 -23.92 17.01
CA GLN A 351 9.25 -25.09 17.34
C GLN A 351 7.76 -24.83 17.13
N THR A 352 7.28 -23.64 17.52
CA THR A 352 5.88 -23.23 17.28
C THR A 352 5.56 -23.24 15.79
N LEU A 353 6.45 -22.72 14.95
CA LEU A 353 6.28 -22.71 13.50
C LEU A 353 6.27 -24.13 12.90
N LEU A 354 7.20 -24.99 13.33
CA LEU A 354 7.32 -26.36 12.83
C LEU A 354 6.12 -27.23 13.22
N ASP A 355 5.68 -27.19 14.48
CA ASP A 355 4.51 -27.94 14.97
C ASP A 355 3.22 -27.51 14.24
N SER A 356 3.10 -26.21 14.00
CA SER A 356 1.96 -25.60 13.33
C SER A 356 1.93 -25.98 11.85
N ARG A 357 3.07 -25.97 11.16
CA ARG A 357 3.17 -26.46 9.78
C ARG A 357 2.76 -27.93 9.67
N GLY A 358 3.23 -28.78 10.58
CA GLY A 358 2.83 -30.19 10.62
C GLY A 358 1.33 -30.40 10.79
N SER A 359 0.66 -29.48 11.49
CA SER A 359 -0.79 -29.51 11.71
C SER A 359 -1.64 -29.17 10.47
N PHE A 360 -1.06 -28.43 9.52
CA PHE A 360 -1.70 -28.02 8.26
C PHE A 360 -1.42 -28.98 7.10
N GLY A 361 -0.44 -29.87 7.21
CA GLY A 361 -0.20 -30.95 6.26
C GLY A 361 -0.05 -30.46 4.82
N GLU A 362 -0.84 -31.04 3.91
CA GLU A 362 -0.85 -30.73 2.47
C GLU A 362 -1.45 -29.36 2.13
N LEU A 363 -2.12 -28.71 3.10
CA LEU A 363 -2.66 -27.36 2.90
C LEU A 363 -1.56 -26.32 2.75
N VAL A 364 -0.34 -26.59 3.24
CA VAL A 364 0.80 -25.65 3.10
C VAL A 364 1.51 -25.88 1.77
N ASP A 365 1.77 -24.81 1.02
CA ASP A 365 2.45 -24.90 -0.28
C ASP A 365 3.80 -25.65 -0.16
N PRO A 366 4.02 -26.73 -0.96
CA PRO A 366 5.21 -27.57 -0.89
C PRO A 366 6.48 -26.90 -1.43
N ILE A 367 6.37 -25.82 -2.22
CA ILE A 367 7.52 -25.07 -2.76
C ILE A 367 8.24 -24.33 -1.62
N TRP A 368 7.53 -24.03 -0.54
CA TRP A 368 8.09 -23.46 0.68
C TRP A 368 8.65 -24.56 1.58
N SER A 369 9.82 -25.10 1.26
CA SER A 369 10.54 -26.00 2.16
C SER A 369 11.51 -25.20 3.03
N PRO A 370 11.55 -25.40 4.35
CA PRO A 370 12.69 -25.00 5.16
C PRO A 370 13.94 -25.72 4.62
N THR A 371 14.80 -25.03 3.86
CA THR A 371 16.06 -25.61 3.38
C THR A 371 17.02 -25.67 4.55
N ARG A 372 17.02 -26.80 5.28
CA ARG A 372 18.05 -27.10 6.27
C ARG A 372 19.44 -26.80 5.70
N LYS A 373 20.11 -25.78 6.23
CA LYS A 373 21.50 -25.86 6.69
C LYS A 373 21.87 -24.64 7.50
#